data_AF-A0A7G6E176-F1
#
_entry.id   AF-A0A7G6E176-F1
#
_cell.length_a   1.000
_cell.length_b   1.000
_cell.length_c   1.000
_cell.angle_alpha   90.00
_cell.angle_beta   90.00
_cell.angle_gamma   90.00
#
_symmetry.space_group_name_H-M   'P 1'
#
loop_
_entity.id
_entity.type
_entity.pdbx_description
1 polymer ?
#
loop_
_entity_poly.entity_id
_entity_poly.type
_entity_poly.pdbx_seq_one_letter_code
_entity_poly.pdbx_strand_id
1 'polypeptide(L)'
;MKFYNNADELIKKELPRSIRAQLYPFFLSGARAFHEVIQSNSTLFTSTFLTNIKGWLFNYLIFRQFEEDMLSENFPFKVQAVKVNNFNYKSLNLVRQNVIINIGKAKDKDALPNRSWYRVKQCRKNKFKAKQLFYDTNTKNNLIVKPEPYYLFLTYGTRNNDIEFVNLLVPNENMTGYLKKIELGSEFSLIKNNDILIQQAEKRITSLKADVLKQLNLLKGEGNES
;
A
#
# COMPACT_ATOMS: atom_id res chain seq x y z
N MET A 1 -18.37 15.34 2.06
CA MET A 1 -17.60 14.21 2.63
C MET A 1 -18.48 13.47 3.63
N LYS A 2 -18.51 12.13 3.63
CA LYS A 2 -19.57 11.34 4.29
C LYS A 2 -19.14 10.85 5.69
N PHE A 3 -20.08 10.65 6.60
CA PHE A 3 -19.81 9.97 7.87
C PHE A 3 -20.32 8.54 7.80
N TYR A 4 -19.69 7.66 8.55
CA TYR A 4 -20.00 6.23 8.60
C TYR A 4 -20.15 5.82 10.05
N ASN A 5 -21.12 4.97 10.34
CA ASN A 5 -21.43 4.54 11.71
C ASN A 5 -20.40 3.53 12.23
N ASN A 6 -19.81 2.74 11.34
CA ASN A 6 -18.82 1.71 11.66
C ASN A 6 -17.91 1.39 10.46
N ALA A 7 -16.89 0.57 10.72
CA ALA A 7 -15.90 0.15 9.73
C ALA A 7 -16.52 -0.66 8.58
N ASP A 8 -17.53 -1.50 8.85
CA ASP A 8 -18.20 -2.30 7.82
C ASP A 8 -18.94 -1.43 6.81
N GLU A 9 -19.66 -0.41 7.28
CA GLU A 9 -20.36 0.55 6.44
C GLU A 9 -19.38 1.35 5.58
N LEU A 10 -18.28 1.82 6.17
CA LEU A 10 -17.20 2.51 5.47
C LEU A 10 -16.66 1.64 4.32
N ILE A 11 -16.28 0.40 4.61
CA ILE A 11 -15.74 -0.51 3.60
C ILE A 11 -16.77 -0.78 2.51
N LYS A 12 -18.02 -1.09 2.87
CA LYS A 12 -19.08 -1.41 1.90
C LYS A 12 -19.32 -0.26 0.93
N LYS A 13 -19.29 0.99 1.40
CA LYS A 13 -19.60 2.18 0.60
C LYS A 13 -18.39 2.74 -0.15
N GLU A 14 -17.21 2.80 0.48
CA GLU A 14 -16.01 3.43 -0.09
C GLU A 14 -15.08 2.44 -0.82
N LEU A 15 -15.10 1.16 -0.42
CA LEU A 15 -14.20 0.13 -0.94
C LEU A 15 -14.95 -1.16 -1.27
N PRO A 16 -15.97 -1.12 -2.17
CA PRO A 16 -16.67 -2.31 -2.61
C PRO A 16 -15.70 -3.28 -3.29
N ARG A 17 -16.12 -4.55 -3.44
CA ARG A 17 -15.24 -5.64 -3.89
C ARG A 17 -14.58 -5.33 -5.24
N SER A 18 -15.33 -4.74 -6.17
CA SER A 18 -14.84 -4.32 -7.49
C SER A 18 -13.68 -3.31 -7.44
N ILE A 19 -13.57 -2.53 -6.36
CA ILE A 19 -12.49 -1.56 -6.17
C ILE A 19 -11.29 -2.22 -5.49
N ARG A 20 -11.50 -2.92 -4.36
CA ARG A 20 -10.40 -3.51 -3.60
C ARG A 20 -9.75 -4.72 -4.26
N ALA A 21 -10.48 -5.44 -5.13
CA ALA A 21 -9.91 -6.54 -5.93
C ALA A 21 -8.77 -6.10 -6.85
N GLN A 22 -8.72 -4.81 -7.20
CA GLN A 22 -7.66 -4.26 -8.05
C GLN A 22 -6.34 -4.06 -7.30
N LEU A 23 -6.33 -4.13 -5.96
CA LEU A 23 -5.13 -3.86 -5.16
C LEU A 23 -4.17 -5.06 -5.09
N TYR A 24 -4.71 -6.27 -4.98
CA TYR A 24 -3.90 -7.49 -4.80
C TYR A 24 -2.91 -7.76 -5.96
N PRO A 25 -3.30 -7.58 -7.25
CA PRO A 25 -2.39 -7.78 -8.38
C PRO A 25 -1.07 -7.00 -8.29
N PHE A 26 -1.06 -5.79 -7.72
CA PHE A 26 0.15 -4.99 -7.55
C PHE A 26 1.17 -5.69 -6.64
N PHE A 27 0.71 -6.41 -5.60
CA PHE A 27 1.60 -7.16 -4.73
C PHE A 27 2.18 -8.39 -5.43
N LEU A 28 1.36 -9.08 -6.21
CA LEU A 28 1.83 -10.22 -7.02
C LEU A 28 2.87 -9.78 -8.06
N SER A 29 2.60 -8.70 -8.79
CA SER A 29 3.55 -8.15 -9.79
C SER A 29 4.85 -7.74 -9.14
N GLY A 30 4.82 -7.03 -8.00
CA GLY A 30 6.05 -6.63 -7.32
C GLY A 30 6.84 -7.82 -6.75
N ALA A 31 6.17 -8.85 -6.23
CA ALA A 31 6.82 -10.06 -5.74
C ALA A 31 7.46 -10.87 -6.87
N ARG A 32 6.76 -11.02 -8.00
CA ARG A 32 7.30 -11.68 -9.19
C ARG A 32 8.50 -10.92 -9.77
N ALA A 33 8.40 -9.59 -9.88
CA ALA A 33 9.53 -8.76 -10.29
C ALA A 33 10.72 -8.92 -9.34
N PHE A 34 10.49 -9.03 -8.02
CA PHE A 34 11.55 -9.32 -7.06
C PHE A 34 12.23 -10.67 -7.35
N HIS A 35 11.47 -11.75 -7.53
CA HIS A 35 12.05 -13.06 -7.85
C HIS A 35 12.88 -13.02 -9.13
N GLU A 36 12.36 -12.40 -10.19
CA GLU A 36 13.06 -12.30 -11.47
C GLU A 36 14.37 -11.51 -11.35
N VAL A 37 14.39 -10.42 -10.59
CA VAL A 37 15.61 -9.62 -10.34
C VAL A 37 16.66 -10.43 -9.57
N ILE A 38 16.25 -11.13 -8.50
CA ILE A 38 17.14 -11.96 -7.70
C ILE A 38 17.70 -13.13 -8.52
N GLN A 39 16.86 -13.81 -9.30
CA GLN A 39 17.28 -14.94 -10.14
C GLN A 39 18.24 -14.51 -11.25
N SER A 40 17.95 -13.40 -11.93
CA SER A 40 18.78 -12.90 -13.03
C SER A 40 20.16 -12.40 -12.57
N ASN A 41 20.37 -12.20 -11.26
CA ASN A 41 21.59 -11.64 -10.69
C ASN A 41 22.06 -12.46 -9.47
N SER A 42 21.91 -13.78 -9.51
CA SER A 42 22.15 -14.67 -8.37
C SER A 42 23.51 -14.45 -7.69
N THR A 43 24.56 -14.12 -8.45
CA THR A 43 25.91 -13.82 -7.95
C THR A 43 25.98 -12.57 -7.07
N LEU A 44 25.18 -11.53 -7.34
CA LEU A 44 25.06 -10.34 -6.49
C LEU A 44 24.23 -10.64 -5.23
N PHE A 45 23.37 -11.65 -5.30
CA PHE A 45 22.38 -11.95 -4.28
C PHE A 45 22.74 -13.16 -3.37
N THR A 46 24.03 -13.55 -3.30
CA THR A 46 24.56 -14.63 -2.45
C THR A 46 25.22 -14.17 -1.14
N SER A 47 25.48 -12.87 -0.97
CA SER A 47 26.13 -12.33 0.23
C SER A 47 25.31 -12.51 1.51
N THR A 48 25.96 -12.76 2.64
CA THR A 48 25.32 -12.87 3.97
C THR A 48 24.67 -11.56 4.44
N PHE A 49 25.25 -10.40 4.09
CA PHE A 49 24.74 -9.07 4.46
C PHE A 49 23.49 -8.66 3.69
N LEU A 50 23.21 -9.34 2.59
CA LEU A 50 22.11 -9.03 1.70
C LEU A 50 20.74 -9.22 2.35
N THR A 51 20.64 -10.08 3.37
CA THR A 51 19.42 -10.26 4.16
C THR A 51 18.89 -8.92 4.70
N ASN A 52 19.80 -7.99 5.02
CA ASN A 52 19.46 -6.64 5.49
C ASN A 52 18.86 -5.76 4.38
N ILE A 53 19.20 -6.01 3.11
CA ILE A 53 18.82 -5.20 1.94
C ILE A 53 17.61 -5.81 1.21
N LYS A 54 17.44 -7.13 1.23
CA LYS A 54 16.33 -7.84 0.56
C LYS A 54 14.98 -7.28 0.94
N GLY A 55 14.76 -7.00 2.24
CA GLY A 55 13.51 -6.42 2.71
C GLY A 55 13.23 -5.04 2.10
N TRP A 56 14.26 -4.21 1.96
CA TRP A 56 14.15 -2.89 1.33
C TRP A 56 13.88 -2.99 -0.17
N LEU A 57 14.61 -3.87 -0.86
CA LEU A 57 14.42 -4.10 -2.30
C LEU A 57 13.02 -4.64 -2.59
N PHE A 58 12.53 -5.59 -1.79
CA PHE A 58 11.18 -6.12 -1.92
C PHE A 58 10.13 -5.00 -1.74
N ASN A 59 10.25 -4.21 -0.68
CA ASN A 59 9.34 -3.08 -0.44
C ASN A 59 9.37 -2.06 -1.57
N TYR A 60 10.56 -1.77 -2.11
CA TYR A 60 10.73 -0.89 -3.26
C TYR A 60 9.99 -1.41 -4.49
N LEU A 61 10.16 -2.68 -4.86
CA LEU A 61 9.51 -3.25 -6.04
C LEU A 61 7.99 -3.28 -5.89
N ILE A 62 7.46 -3.51 -4.69
CA ILE A 62 6.02 -3.38 -4.41
C ILE A 62 5.57 -1.93 -4.57
N PHE A 63 6.28 -0.96 -4.01
CA PHE A 63 5.89 0.46 -4.05
C PHE A 63 5.95 1.02 -5.46
N ARG A 64 6.97 0.62 -6.24
CA ARG A 64 7.14 0.99 -7.64
C ARG A 64 5.93 0.61 -8.51
N GLN A 65 5.22 -0.47 -8.18
CA GLN A 65 3.99 -0.84 -8.88
C GLN A 65 2.89 0.22 -8.78
N PHE A 66 2.91 1.09 -7.76
CA PHE A 66 1.90 2.13 -7.55
C PHE A 66 2.30 3.49 -8.15
N GLU A 67 3.46 3.61 -8.80
CA GLU A 67 3.85 4.86 -9.45
C GLU A 67 3.08 5.09 -10.75
N GLU A 68 2.90 6.36 -11.13
CA GLU A 68 1.92 6.81 -12.13
C GLU A 68 2.04 6.10 -13.48
N ASP A 69 3.26 5.84 -13.94
CA ASP A 69 3.57 5.15 -15.19
C ASP A 69 3.25 3.65 -15.17
N MET A 70 3.10 3.06 -13.97
CA MET A 70 2.67 1.67 -13.79
C MET A 70 1.15 1.56 -13.64
N LEU A 71 0.44 2.65 -13.37
CA LEU A 71 -1.00 2.64 -13.16
C LEU A 71 -1.77 2.49 -14.47
N SER A 72 -2.93 1.84 -14.41
CA SER A 72 -3.89 1.91 -15.51
C SER A 72 -4.63 3.24 -15.46
N GLU A 73 -5.09 3.76 -16.60
CA GLU A 73 -5.87 5.01 -16.67
C GLU A 73 -7.12 4.99 -15.78
N ASN A 74 -7.71 3.80 -15.61
CA ASN A 74 -8.91 3.58 -14.80
C ASN A 74 -8.60 3.20 -13.34
N PHE A 75 -7.37 3.35 -12.87
CA PHE A 75 -7.02 3.01 -11.50
C PHE A 75 -7.78 3.90 -10.50
N PRO A 76 -8.53 3.31 -9.54
CA PRO A 76 -9.54 4.06 -8.79
C PRO A 76 -8.98 4.89 -7.62
N PHE A 77 -7.66 5.00 -7.49
CA PHE A 77 -7.01 5.73 -6.40
C PHE A 77 -6.01 6.75 -6.94
N LYS A 78 -5.96 7.92 -6.29
CA LYS A 78 -4.84 8.84 -6.44
C LYS A 78 -3.70 8.40 -5.55
N VAL A 79 -2.52 8.20 -6.12
CA VAL A 79 -1.32 7.80 -5.37
C VAL A 79 -0.59 9.02 -4.85
N GLN A 80 -0.12 8.97 -3.60
CA GLN A 80 0.63 10.04 -2.95
C GLN A 80 1.80 9.47 -2.14
N ALA A 81 3.01 9.94 -2.45
CA ALA A 81 4.19 9.71 -1.63
C ALA A 81 4.35 10.87 -0.61
N VAL A 82 4.00 10.63 0.65
CA VAL A 82 4.02 11.65 1.70
C VAL A 82 5.29 11.54 2.53
N LYS A 83 6.03 12.63 2.71
CA LYS A 83 7.15 12.67 3.67
C LYS A 83 6.61 12.55 5.10
N VAL A 84 7.10 11.56 5.87
CA VAL A 84 6.55 11.26 7.21
C VAL A 84 7.50 11.52 8.36
N ASN A 85 8.76 11.84 8.09
CA ASN A 85 9.76 12.19 9.09
C ASN A 85 10.83 13.13 8.53
N ASN A 86 11.75 13.58 9.38
CA ASN A 86 12.86 14.45 8.99
C ASN A 86 13.95 13.72 8.19
N PHE A 87 13.98 12.38 8.22
CA PHE A 87 14.90 11.53 7.46
C PHE A 87 14.48 11.32 5.99
N ASN A 88 13.60 12.18 5.46
CA ASN A 88 13.06 12.08 4.09
C ASN A 88 12.38 10.75 3.77
N TYR A 89 11.99 9.97 4.77
CA TYR A 89 11.24 8.74 4.55
C TYR A 89 9.87 9.09 3.98
N LYS A 90 9.53 8.46 2.85
CA LYS A 90 8.24 8.63 2.17
C LYS A 90 7.35 7.44 2.46
N SER A 91 6.10 7.72 2.77
CA SER A 91 5.06 6.71 2.93
C SER A 91 4.08 6.77 1.76
N LEU A 92 3.70 5.59 1.28
CA LEU A 92 2.82 5.43 0.14
C LEU A 92 1.36 5.41 0.59
N ASN A 93 0.58 6.38 0.12
CA ASN A 93 -0.84 6.51 0.39
C ASN A 93 -1.65 6.42 -0.91
N LEU A 94 -2.71 5.62 -0.87
CA LEU A 94 -3.75 5.58 -1.89
C LEU A 94 -4.95 6.40 -1.38
N VAL A 95 -5.31 7.45 -2.09
CA VAL A 95 -6.39 8.36 -1.72
C VAL A 95 -7.56 8.14 -2.66
N ARG A 96 -8.74 7.89 -2.10
CA ARG A 96 -9.98 7.77 -2.85
C ARG A 96 -11.12 8.30 -2.00
N GLN A 97 -11.89 9.25 -2.53
CA GLN A 97 -13.10 9.76 -1.88
C GLN A 97 -12.85 10.10 -0.40
N ASN A 98 -13.38 9.30 0.53
CA ASN A 98 -13.30 9.54 1.96
C ASN A 98 -12.27 8.66 2.69
N VAL A 99 -11.38 7.99 1.96
CA VAL A 99 -10.37 7.09 2.53
C VAL A 99 -8.96 7.43 2.07
N ILE A 100 -8.02 7.26 3.01
CA ILE A 100 -6.59 7.21 2.76
C ILE A 100 -6.12 5.82 3.19
N ILE A 101 -5.55 5.06 2.26
CA ILE A 101 -5.00 3.73 2.52
C ILE A 101 -3.48 3.82 2.52
N ASN A 102 -2.86 3.59 3.66
CA ASN A 102 -1.41 3.56 3.79
C ASN A 102 -0.87 2.16 3.55
N ILE A 103 0.10 2.03 2.65
CA ILE A 103 0.74 0.74 2.36
C ILE A 103 1.91 0.53 3.31
N GLY A 104 2.02 -0.65 3.92
CA GLY A 104 3.11 -0.95 4.84
C GLY A 104 3.32 -2.43 5.11
N LYS A 105 4.56 -2.83 5.36
CA LYS A 105 4.88 -4.20 5.77
C LYS A 105 4.42 -4.46 7.21
N ALA A 106 3.84 -5.63 7.45
CA ALA A 106 3.46 -6.12 8.78
C ALA A 106 4.28 -7.37 9.13
N LYS A 107 4.43 -7.65 10.44
CA LYS A 107 5.21 -8.79 10.93
C LYS A 107 4.51 -10.12 10.65
N ASP A 108 3.20 -10.15 10.81
CA ASP A 108 2.33 -11.30 10.61
C ASP A 108 0.94 -10.83 10.15
N LYS A 109 0.07 -11.79 9.80
CA LYS A 109 -1.25 -11.53 9.21
C LYS A 109 -2.22 -10.77 10.12
N ASP A 110 -1.97 -10.74 11.43
CA ASP A 110 -2.83 -10.14 12.44
C ASP A 110 -2.23 -8.83 12.99
N ALA A 111 -0.96 -8.56 12.68
CA ALA A 111 -0.25 -7.36 13.10
C ALA A 111 -0.62 -6.12 12.28
N LEU A 112 -0.73 -5.00 12.99
CA LEU A 112 -0.65 -3.68 12.37
C LEU A 112 0.78 -3.41 11.88
N PRO A 113 0.98 -2.52 10.89
CA PRO A 113 2.31 -2.16 10.46
C PRO A 113 3.02 -1.36 11.57
N ASN A 114 4.33 -1.16 11.47
CA ASN A 114 5.11 -0.54 12.54
C ASN A 114 4.49 0.78 13.05
N ARG A 115 4.42 0.91 14.37
CA ARG A 115 3.85 2.10 15.03
C ARG A 115 4.77 3.28 14.80
N SER A 116 4.23 4.38 14.28
CA SER A 116 4.94 5.65 14.11
C SER A 116 4.05 6.82 14.51
N TRP A 117 4.65 7.93 14.92
CA TRP A 117 3.90 9.14 15.28
C TRP A 117 2.97 9.58 14.15
N TYR A 118 3.46 9.53 12.91
CA TYR A 118 2.67 9.80 11.71
C TYR A 118 1.43 8.91 11.63
N ARG A 119 1.59 7.58 11.70
CA ARG A 119 0.46 6.64 11.57
C ARG A 119 -0.54 6.76 12.70
N VAL A 120 -0.07 6.91 13.95
CA VAL A 120 -0.93 7.14 15.11
C VAL A 120 -1.75 8.43 14.92
N LYS A 121 -1.11 9.52 14.47
CA LYS A 121 -1.80 10.78 14.17
C LYS A 121 -2.88 10.60 13.11
N GLN A 122 -2.63 9.83 12.05
CA GLN A 122 -3.63 9.55 11.02
C GLN A 122 -4.76 8.64 11.53
N CYS A 123 -4.45 7.63 12.35
CA CYS A 123 -5.46 6.72 12.92
C CYS A 123 -6.48 7.45 13.79
N ARG A 124 -6.12 8.57 14.44
CA ARG A 124 -7.05 9.41 15.21
C ARG A 124 -8.26 9.90 14.41
N LYS A 125 -8.18 9.87 13.07
CA LYS A 125 -9.28 10.17 12.15
C LYS A 125 -10.34 9.07 12.10
N ASN A 126 -10.09 7.88 12.65
CA ASN A 126 -11.01 6.74 12.66
C ASN A 126 -11.99 6.77 13.84
N LYS A 127 -12.57 7.95 14.09
CA LYS A 127 -13.62 8.16 15.07
C LYS A 127 -14.99 8.03 14.40
N PHE A 128 -15.54 6.83 14.38
CA PHE A 128 -16.86 6.58 13.78
C PHE A 128 -17.99 7.22 14.60
N LYS A 129 -17.97 7.03 15.94
CA LYS A 129 -19.00 7.56 16.86
C LYS A 129 -18.76 9.00 17.29
N ALA A 130 -17.50 9.43 17.42
CA ALA A 130 -17.13 10.72 18.01
C ALA A 130 -16.91 11.86 17.00
N LYS A 131 -17.23 11.67 15.71
CA LYS A 131 -17.15 12.72 14.69
C LYS A 131 -18.36 13.66 14.69
N GLN A 132 -19.26 13.53 15.65
CA GLN A 132 -20.42 14.39 15.84
C GLN A 132 -20.07 15.43 16.91
N LEU A 133 -19.96 16.70 16.47
CA LEU A 133 -19.94 17.94 17.27
C LEU A 133 -18.58 18.41 17.81
N PHE A 134 -18.12 19.56 17.30
CA PHE A 134 -17.15 20.45 17.95
C PHE A 134 -17.82 21.83 18.14
N TYR A 135 -17.66 22.43 19.31
CA TYR A 135 -18.08 23.81 19.59
C TYR A 135 -17.02 24.78 19.07
N ASP A 136 -17.41 25.70 18.16
CA ASP A 136 -16.58 26.85 17.81
C ASP A 136 -16.91 27.99 18.78
N THR A 137 -15.93 28.43 19.57
CA THR A 137 -16.08 29.54 20.52
C THR A 137 -15.88 30.91 19.88
N ASN A 138 -15.44 30.98 18.62
CA ASN A 138 -15.05 32.22 17.95
C ASN A 138 -16.04 32.70 16.90
N THR A 139 -16.93 31.84 16.41
CA THR A 139 -18.03 32.25 15.53
C THR A 139 -19.36 31.89 16.17
N LYS A 140 -20.30 32.83 16.17
CA LYS A 140 -21.65 32.65 16.71
C LYS A 140 -22.24 31.29 16.31
N ASN A 141 -22.33 30.37 17.27
CA ASN A 141 -23.20 29.18 17.28
C ASN A 141 -23.21 28.27 16.04
N ASN A 142 -22.10 28.12 15.31
CA ASN A 142 -22.05 27.16 14.21
C ASN A 142 -21.19 25.93 14.57
N LEU A 143 -21.84 24.77 14.57
CA LEU A 143 -21.18 23.46 14.69
C LEU A 143 -20.37 23.19 13.42
N ILE A 144 -19.04 23.30 13.49
CA ILE A 144 -18.17 23.01 12.34
C ILE A 144 -17.59 21.60 12.49
N VAL A 145 -18.06 20.66 11.67
CA VAL A 145 -17.38 19.37 11.51
C VAL A 145 -16.36 19.51 10.39
N LYS A 146 -15.06 19.49 10.69
CA LYS A 146 -14.02 19.34 9.66
C LYS A 146 -14.04 17.89 9.17
N PRO A 147 -14.46 17.62 7.93
CA PRO A 147 -14.53 16.26 7.49
C PRO A 147 -13.11 15.81 7.12
N GLU A 148 -12.59 14.84 7.85
CA GLU A 148 -11.27 14.22 7.58
C GLU A 148 -11.45 12.77 7.10
N PRO A 149 -10.63 12.34 6.12
CA PRO A 149 -10.79 11.02 5.52
C PRO A 149 -10.38 9.94 6.53
N TYR A 150 -11.05 8.80 6.45
CA TYR A 150 -10.73 7.64 7.27
C TYR A 150 -9.40 7.04 6.81
N TYR A 151 -8.60 6.61 7.77
CA TYR A 151 -7.25 6.11 7.51
C TYR A 151 -7.21 4.60 7.65
N LEU A 152 -6.79 3.90 6.61
CA LEU A 152 -6.73 2.44 6.55
C LEU A 152 -5.29 2.00 6.31
N PHE A 153 -5.01 0.74 6.59
CA PHE A 153 -3.76 0.09 6.20
C PHE A 153 -4.01 -0.95 5.11
N LEU A 154 -3.12 -0.98 4.13
CA LEU A 154 -2.94 -2.10 3.23
C LEU A 154 -1.62 -2.77 3.61
N THR A 155 -1.72 -3.82 4.41
CA THR A 155 -0.57 -4.51 4.97
C THR A 155 -0.22 -5.75 4.19
N TYR A 156 1.06 -6.02 4.04
CA TYR A 156 1.56 -7.28 3.47
C TYR A 156 2.67 -7.86 4.32
N GLY A 157 2.81 -9.18 4.26
CA GLY A 157 3.91 -9.92 4.85
C GLY A 157 4.57 -10.82 3.82
N THR A 158 5.81 -11.18 4.10
CA THR A 158 6.63 -11.97 3.18
C THR A 158 7.18 -13.20 3.89
N ARG A 159 7.08 -14.36 3.26
CA ARG A 159 7.69 -15.61 3.72
C ARG A 159 8.43 -16.25 2.56
N ASN A 160 9.67 -16.69 2.78
CA ASN A 160 10.51 -17.27 1.74
C ASN A 160 10.60 -16.41 0.46
N ASN A 161 10.74 -15.09 0.64
CA ASN A 161 10.78 -14.10 -0.43
C ASN A 161 9.49 -13.95 -1.27
N ASP A 162 8.37 -14.54 -0.86
CA ASP A 162 7.09 -14.40 -1.54
C ASP A 162 6.03 -13.74 -0.63
N ILE A 163 4.95 -13.23 -1.22
CA ILE A 163 3.83 -12.64 -0.49
C ILE A 163 3.09 -13.74 0.27
N GLU A 164 3.09 -13.65 1.59
CA GLU A 164 2.35 -14.58 2.45
C GLU A 164 0.89 -14.13 2.63
N PHE A 165 0.68 -12.82 2.81
CA PHE A 165 -0.64 -12.25 2.98
C PHE A 165 -0.68 -10.81 2.48
N VAL A 166 -1.88 -10.35 2.12
CA VAL A 166 -2.19 -8.95 1.88
C VAL A 166 -3.55 -8.66 2.51
N ASN A 167 -3.59 -7.76 3.48
CA ASN A 167 -4.77 -7.43 4.25
C ASN A 167 -5.10 -5.95 4.13
N LEU A 168 -6.39 -5.66 4.00
CA LEU A 168 -6.94 -4.33 4.21
C LEU A 168 -7.47 -4.24 5.65
N LEU A 169 -6.92 -3.31 6.42
CA LEU A 169 -7.22 -3.11 7.84
C LEU A 169 -7.81 -1.72 8.08
N VAL A 170 -8.88 -1.65 8.87
CA VAL A 170 -9.36 -0.40 9.46
C VAL A 170 -8.86 -0.35 10.89
N PRO A 171 -7.81 0.42 11.23
CA PRO A 171 -7.30 0.51 12.58
C PRO A 171 -8.26 1.25 13.51
N ASN A 172 -8.19 0.97 14.81
CA ASN A 172 -8.79 1.83 15.83
C ASN A 172 -8.01 3.16 15.95
N GLU A 173 -8.60 4.14 16.66
CA GLU A 173 -8.02 5.49 16.74
C GLU A 173 -6.61 5.55 17.35
N ASN A 174 -6.29 4.60 18.24
CA ASN A 174 -5.04 4.54 18.98
C ASN A 174 -3.99 3.65 18.32
N MET A 175 -4.31 3.05 17.17
CA MET A 175 -3.45 2.08 16.47
C MET A 175 -2.99 0.93 17.39
N THR A 176 -3.88 0.45 18.26
CA THR A 176 -3.63 -0.71 19.15
C THR A 176 -4.29 -1.99 18.65
N GLY A 177 -5.23 -1.87 17.70
CA GLY A 177 -5.90 -2.98 17.05
C GLY A 177 -6.65 -2.52 15.81
N TYR A 178 -7.39 -3.43 15.19
CA TYR A 178 -8.23 -3.14 14.03
C TYR A 178 -9.72 -3.35 14.36
N LEU A 179 -10.55 -2.49 13.76
CA LEU A 179 -12.01 -2.55 13.79
C LEU A 179 -12.53 -3.49 12.69
N LYS A 180 -11.80 -3.61 11.58
CA LYS A 180 -12.12 -4.52 10.47
C LYS A 180 -10.83 -5.00 9.81
N LYS A 181 -10.83 -6.28 9.41
CA LYS A 181 -9.80 -6.91 8.58
C LYS A 181 -10.46 -7.59 7.39
N ILE A 182 -9.86 -7.44 6.22
CA ILE A 182 -10.22 -8.16 4.99
C ILE A 182 -8.93 -8.70 4.39
N GLU A 183 -8.91 -10.00 4.13
CA GLU A 183 -7.81 -10.66 3.42
C GLU A 183 -8.06 -10.58 1.92
N LEU A 184 -7.17 -9.88 1.20
CA LEU A 184 -7.37 -9.64 -0.23
C LEU A 184 -6.96 -10.84 -1.09
N GLY A 185 -6.04 -11.68 -0.62
CA GLY A 185 -5.60 -12.87 -1.36
C GLY A 185 -6.72 -13.90 -1.56
N SER A 186 -7.54 -14.11 -0.53
CA SER A 186 -8.72 -14.99 -0.61
C SER A 186 -9.80 -14.39 -1.53
N GLU A 187 -10.03 -13.08 -1.48
CA GLU A 187 -10.97 -12.41 -2.38
C GLU A 187 -10.52 -12.45 -3.86
N PHE A 188 -9.22 -12.36 -4.11
CA PHE A 188 -8.63 -12.41 -5.45
C PHE A 188 -8.66 -13.83 -6.04
N SER A 189 -8.43 -14.86 -5.23
CA SER A 189 -8.49 -16.25 -5.68
C SER A 189 -9.86 -16.62 -6.29
N LEU A 190 -10.92 -15.96 -5.83
CA LEU A 190 -12.28 -16.08 -6.36
C LEU A 190 -12.52 -15.32 -7.69
N ILE A 191 -11.57 -14.51 -8.15
CA ILE A 191 -11.65 -13.65 -9.34
C ILE A 191 -10.65 -14.10 -10.42
N LYS A 192 -9.91 -15.19 -10.21
CA LYS A 192 -8.77 -15.68 -11.01
C LYS A 192 -9.01 -15.84 -12.53
N ASN A 193 -10.24 -15.71 -13.02
CA ASN A 193 -10.63 -15.82 -14.42
C ASN A 193 -10.74 -14.45 -15.14
N ASN A 194 -9.99 -13.43 -14.72
CA ASN A 194 -10.03 -12.11 -15.35
C ASN A 194 -8.73 -11.83 -16.12
N ASP A 195 -8.68 -12.31 -17.37
CA ASP A 195 -7.50 -12.25 -18.26
C ASP A 195 -6.92 -10.84 -18.41
N ILE A 196 -7.76 -9.80 -18.31
CA ILE A 196 -7.35 -8.39 -18.41
C ILE A 196 -6.41 -8.00 -17.27
N LEU A 197 -6.69 -8.44 -16.04
CA LEU A 197 -5.84 -8.13 -14.87
C LEU A 197 -4.49 -8.83 -14.97
N ILE A 198 -4.46 -10.03 -15.53
CA ILE A 198 -3.24 -10.82 -15.74
C ILE A 198 -2.36 -10.16 -16.79
N GLN A 199 -2.92 -9.79 -17.95
CA GLN A 199 -2.17 -9.10 -19.01
C GLN A 199 -1.61 -7.74 -18.56
N GLN A 200 -2.36 -6.97 -17.77
CA GLN A 200 -1.88 -5.72 -17.19
C GLN A 200 -0.74 -5.96 -16.19
N ALA A 201 -0.84 -7.01 -15.37
CA ALA A 201 0.21 -7.40 -14.45
C ALA A 201 1.51 -7.79 -15.19
N GLU A 202 1.41 -8.53 -16.30
CA GLU A 202 2.57 -8.95 -17.10
C GLU A 202 3.30 -7.79 -17.79
N LYS A 203 2.55 -6.81 -18.32
CA LYS A 203 3.14 -5.60 -18.90
C LYS A 203 3.96 -4.83 -17.85
N ARG A 204 3.43 -4.69 -16.64
CA ARG A 204 4.13 -4.02 -15.52
C ARG A 204 5.40 -4.75 -15.11
N ILE A 205 5.35 -6.08 -15.03
CA ILE A 205 6.52 -6.90 -14.67
C ILE A 205 7.64 -6.68 -15.70
N THR A 206 7.30 -6.75 -16.99
CA THR A 206 8.28 -6.58 -18.08
C THR A 206 8.94 -5.21 -18.06
N SER A 207 8.14 -4.14 -17.90
CA SER A 207 8.66 -2.77 -17.81
C SER A 207 9.56 -2.57 -16.59
N LEU A 208 9.13 -3.04 -15.41
CA LEU A 208 9.92 -2.91 -14.18
C LEU A 208 11.25 -3.65 -14.28
N LYS A 209 11.26 -4.83 -14.89
CA LYS A 209 12.49 -5.61 -15.10
C LYS A 209 13.49 -4.82 -15.94
N ALA A 210 13.05 -4.24 -17.06
CA ALA A 210 13.91 -3.45 -17.93
C ALA A 210 14.53 -2.26 -17.19
N ASP A 211 13.74 -1.55 -16.38
CA ASP A 211 14.20 -0.41 -15.58
C ASP A 211 15.26 -0.83 -14.54
N VAL A 212 15.00 -1.90 -13.80
CA VAL A 212 15.92 -2.39 -12.75
C VAL A 212 17.22 -2.89 -13.36
N LEU A 213 17.16 -3.62 -14.47
CA LEU A 213 18.36 -4.10 -15.18
C LEU A 213 19.18 -2.93 -15.73
N LYS A 214 18.52 -1.92 -16.31
CA LYS A 214 19.20 -0.71 -16.78
C LYS A 214 19.96 -0.02 -15.63
N GLN A 215 19.32 0.15 -14.49
CA GLN A 215 19.95 0.75 -13.30
C GLN A 215 21.12 -0.11 -12.78
N LEU A 216 20.97 -1.43 -12.75
CA LEU A 216 22.05 -2.33 -12.33
C LEU A 216 23.25 -2.31 -13.30
N ASN A 217 23.02 -2.24 -14.60
CA ASN A 217 24.09 -2.18 -15.60
C ASN A 217 24.84 -0.84 -15.55
N LEU A 218 24.12 0.27 -15.33
CA LEU A 218 24.74 1.58 -15.08
C LEU A 218 25.66 1.54 -13.84
N LEU A 219 25.25 0.84 -12.77
CA LEU A 219 26.06 0.66 -11.56
C LEU A 219 27.27 -0.25 -11.76
N LYS A 220 27.22 -1.18 -12.71
CA LYS A 220 28.36 -2.03 -13.10
C LYS A 220 29.40 -1.30 -13.96
N GLY A 221 29.13 -0.07 -14.37
CA GLY A 221 30.02 0.69 -15.26
C GLY A 221 29.92 0.29 -16.73
N GLU A 222 28.95 -0.55 -17.12
CA GLU A 222 28.73 -1.00 -18.51
C GLU A 222 27.96 0.05 -19.35
N GLY A 223 27.88 1.30 -18.87
CA GLY A 223 27.02 2.35 -19.42
C GLY A 223 27.72 3.42 -20.27
N ASN A 224 29.03 3.36 -20.47
CA ASN A 224 29.76 4.34 -21.29
C ASN A 224 30.76 3.65 -22.22
N GLU A 225 30.27 2.93 -23.23
CA GLU A 225 30.96 2.78 -24.51
C GLU A 225 29.92 2.73 -25.64
N SER A 226 29.48 3.91 -26.09
CA SER A 226 29.16 4.25 -27.49
C SER A 226 28.96 5.77 -27.61
#